data_AF-A0A0C2VZK6-F1
#
_entry.id   AF-A0A0C2VZK6-F1
#
_cell.length_a   1.000
_cell.length_b   1.000
_cell.length_c   1.000
_cell.angle_alpha   90.00
_cell.angle_beta   90.00
_cell.angle_gamma   90.00
#
_symmetry.space_group_name_H-M   'P 1'
#
loop_
_entity.id
_entity.type
_entity.pdbx_description
1 polymer ?
#
loop_
_entity_poly.entity_id
_entity_poly.type
_entity_poly.pdbx_seq_one_letter_code
_entity_poly.pdbx_strand_id
1 'polypeptide(L)'
;MRWLVMVLLLTHLGWAQKLYEACETTPKEALAALANQIISNVSSEFSLDESTQTGGIFGPNASKSAKRSISSQSRLTLTDVTYVQANGMVCAQISQEQLLEIARGKLKNIKHASLDKLPTDEIAAVNMLEEHLADLRQIKATATLLPNAFNDADLALVNQQLQLFSNERANRFTQKISFLLTPDTNYTLTVDGVPQKRLFDVYLRTGKHAYTLEAPHMAPYSGEFELLGLQERTVSLDLSGNQLPKITFAIAKEAQLFVDGKPFNSNITTPIAVGSHTYRVEHPSYCPIEGDFALNLGANHTITIDVARYGFPQLTINSNQSNARLLIAGQEWSLGKTQTFDTCSHKDISYQITFAGTTKTGTVGLEAGMVRTLNVDFLTKVDEENLKAIAANYEKGGRWVVRAGADWPEPAMISYQLDLLDHSKWLRHGWGGLWGRGDTSWVADLHYTFAMQLSTFGNNNMPLHLENIAVLIPYFGVEAGLALRGGDMAGVMGVLKTVVGVDVAFTKYISVELFYHQNTISDRKNSVVGLALSLANPFK
;
A
#
# COMPACT_ATOMS: atom_id res chain seq x y z
N MET A 1 86.20 65.78 29.82
CA MET A 1 86.36 64.46 30.46
C MET A 1 85.19 64.15 31.40
N ARG A 2 83.95 64.12 30.88
CA ARG A 2 82.71 63.80 31.65
C ARG A 2 81.60 63.14 30.80
N TRP A 3 81.92 62.74 29.56
CA TRP A 3 80.94 62.22 28.58
C TRP A 3 81.24 60.78 28.10
N LEU A 4 82.26 60.12 28.65
CA LEU A 4 82.67 58.78 28.19
C LEU A 4 82.23 57.61 29.10
N VAL A 5 81.59 57.88 30.25
CA VAL A 5 81.16 56.83 31.21
C VAL A 5 79.66 56.52 31.07
N MET A 6 78.89 57.32 30.33
CA MET A 6 77.44 57.12 30.19
C MET A 6 77.04 56.27 28.96
N VAL A 7 77.98 55.92 28.07
CA VAL A 7 77.72 55.10 26.87
C VAL A 7 78.05 53.61 27.08
N LEU A 8 78.80 53.25 28.13
CA LEU A 8 79.15 51.85 28.43
C LEU A 8 78.19 51.14 29.41
N LEU A 9 77.13 51.81 29.88
CA LEU A 9 76.09 51.24 30.74
C LEU A 9 74.79 50.87 30.00
N LEU A 10 74.75 51.01 28.67
CA LEU A 10 73.57 50.72 27.83
C LEU A 10 73.75 49.52 26.88
N THR A 11 74.85 48.77 26.96
CA THR A 11 75.08 47.54 26.16
C THR A 11 74.89 46.24 26.93
N HIS A 12 74.36 46.27 28.16
CA HIS A 12 74.05 45.07 28.96
C HIS A 12 72.54 44.79 29.15
N LEU A 13 71.66 45.55 28.51
CA LEU A 13 70.20 45.30 28.50
C LEU A 13 69.80 44.75 27.13
N GLY A 14 69.97 43.44 26.94
CA GLY A 14 69.61 42.78 25.69
C GLY A 14 69.64 41.26 25.71
N TRP A 15 69.65 40.63 26.88
CA TRP A 15 69.27 39.21 26.99
C TRP A 15 67.77 39.18 27.27
N ALA A 16 66.97 39.63 26.30
CA ALA A 16 65.54 39.38 26.34
C ALA A 16 65.38 37.86 26.29
N GLN A 17 65.01 37.25 27.42
CA GLN A 17 64.63 35.85 27.44
C GLN A 17 63.55 35.66 26.37
N LYS A 18 63.80 34.75 25.42
CA LYS A 18 62.80 34.42 24.40
C LYS A 18 61.60 33.82 25.12
N LEU A 19 60.53 34.61 25.20
CA LEU A 19 59.24 34.21 25.72
C LEU A 19 58.39 33.77 24.53
N TYR A 20 57.78 32.59 24.63
CA TYR A 20 56.72 32.17 23.73
C TYR A 20 55.41 32.73 24.29
N GLU A 21 54.66 33.44 23.44
CA GLU A 21 53.44 34.13 23.84
C GLU A 21 52.35 33.95 22.78
N ALA A 22 51.14 33.63 23.25
CA ALA A 22 49.91 33.71 22.46
C ALA A 22 48.78 34.33 23.28
N CYS A 23 47.97 35.17 22.66
CA CYS A 23 46.90 35.92 23.31
C CYS A 23 45.53 35.55 22.73
N GLU A 24 44.54 35.34 23.60
CA GLU A 24 43.15 35.05 23.24
C GLU A 24 42.16 35.65 24.25
N THR A 25 40.86 35.47 24.01
CA THR A 25 39.81 36.05 24.85
C THR A 25 39.68 35.39 26.22
N THR A 26 40.05 34.12 26.35
CA THR A 26 40.03 33.38 27.62
C THR A 26 41.38 32.73 27.93
N PRO A 27 41.74 32.50 29.22
CA PRO A 27 42.97 31.80 29.57
C PRO A 27 43.11 30.41 28.92
N LYS A 28 41.99 29.69 28.77
CA LYS A 28 41.96 28.36 28.14
C LYS A 28 42.27 28.42 26.65
N GLU A 29 41.70 29.39 25.94
CA GLU A 29 41.99 29.60 24.52
C GLU A 29 43.43 30.08 24.32
N ALA A 30 43.93 30.97 25.19
CA ALA A 30 45.29 31.51 25.09
C ALA A 30 46.34 30.41 25.30
N LEU A 31 46.10 29.52 26.27
CA LEU A 31 46.92 28.33 26.51
C LEU A 31 46.89 27.39 25.30
N ALA A 32 45.72 27.15 24.70
CA ALA A 32 45.57 26.32 23.52
C ALA A 32 46.28 26.93 22.30
N ALA A 33 46.19 28.25 22.12
CA ALA A 33 46.87 28.98 21.06
C ALA A 33 48.40 28.92 21.23
N LEU A 34 48.90 29.08 22.46
CA LEU A 34 50.33 28.95 22.77
C LEU A 34 50.83 27.53 22.49
N ALA A 35 50.07 26.52 22.92
CA ALA A 35 50.37 25.12 22.64
C ALA A 35 50.41 24.85 21.13
N ASN A 36 49.43 25.36 20.38
CA ASN A 36 49.37 25.21 18.94
C ASN A 36 50.52 25.93 18.23
N GLN A 37 50.93 27.11 18.69
CA GLN A 37 52.08 27.84 18.13
C GLN A 37 53.39 27.07 18.33
N ILE A 38 53.56 26.42 19.48
CA ILE A 38 54.72 25.56 19.77
C ILE A 38 54.69 24.31 18.88
N ILE A 39 53.52 23.71 18.65
CA ILE A 39 53.34 22.51 17.82
C ILE A 39 53.41 22.80 16.31
N SER A 40 52.86 23.92 15.83
CA SER A 40 52.75 24.23 14.40
C SER A 40 54.10 24.43 13.74
N ASN A 41 55.12 24.86 14.50
CA ASN A 41 56.50 24.92 14.04
C ASN A 41 57.14 23.53 13.82
N VAL A 42 56.44 22.45 14.22
CA VAL A 42 56.93 21.06 14.25
C VAL A 42 56.13 20.17 13.32
N SER A 43 54.84 20.47 13.09
CA SER A 43 53.96 19.59 12.30
C SER A 43 54.21 19.62 10.78
N SER A 44 54.96 20.60 10.25
CA SER A 44 55.31 20.63 8.82
C SER A 44 56.26 19.50 8.38
N GLU A 45 56.92 18.82 9.32
CA GLU A 45 57.78 17.65 9.05
C GLU A 45 57.04 16.30 9.12
N PHE A 46 55.74 16.29 9.45
CA PHE A 46 54.97 15.08 9.71
C PHE A 46 53.68 15.02 8.88
N SER A 47 53.79 15.17 7.57
CA SER A 47 52.69 14.87 6.64
C SER A 47 52.80 13.41 6.22
N LEU A 48 51.92 12.54 6.73
CA LEU A 48 51.69 11.21 6.15
C LEU A 48 50.83 11.39 4.89
N ASP A 49 51.33 10.96 3.73
CA ASP A 49 50.60 10.97 2.46
C ASP A 49 49.33 10.11 2.55
N GLU A 50 48.16 10.74 2.53
CA GLU A 50 46.86 10.05 2.42
C GLU A 50 46.37 10.08 0.96
N SER A 51 46.29 8.89 0.34
CA SER A 51 45.68 8.74 -0.99
C SER A 51 44.15 8.70 -0.87
N THR A 52 43.46 9.59 -1.58
CA THR A 52 42.01 9.57 -1.71
C THR A 52 41.57 8.56 -2.78
N GLN A 53 40.92 7.46 -2.39
CA GLN A 53 40.09 6.66 -3.29
C GLN A 53 38.60 6.88 -3.00
N THR A 54 37.91 7.48 -3.96
CA THR A 54 36.44 7.53 -4.04
C THR A 54 35.92 6.24 -4.67
N GLY A 55 35.41 5.31 -3.85
CA GLY A 55 34.59 4.19 -4.28
C GLY A 55 33.10 4.55 -4.15
N GLY A 56 32.33 4.33 -5.23
CA GLY A 56 30.93 4.72 -5.32
C GLY A 56 29.91 3.62 -5.04
N ILE A 57 28.64 4.04 -5.21
CA ILE A 57 27.44 3.29 -5.60
C ILE A 57 26.79 2.42 -4.50
N PHE A 58 25.75 2.94 -3.84
CA PHE A 58 24.36 2.41 -3.75
C PHE A 58 23.51 3.23 -2.75
N GLY A 59 22.31 3.68 -3.16
CA GLY A 59 21.22 4.17 -2.28
C GLY A 59 20.82 5.66 -2.44
N PRO A 60 19.59 5.98 -2.90
CA PRO A 60 19.11 7.35 -3.00
C PRO A 60 18.41 7.74 -1.70
N ASN A 61 19.08 8.49 -0.83
CA ASN A 61 18.52 9.66 -0.15
C ASN A 61 19.47 10.18 0.94
N ALA A 62 19.65 11.50 0.91
CA ALA A 62 20.20 12.36 1.94
C ALA A 62 21.66 12.11 2.37
N SER A 63 22.60 12.85 1.75
CA SER A 63 23.74 13.38 2.50
C SER A 63 24.04 14.82 2.09
N LYS A 64 23.62 15.76 2.94
CA LYS A 64 24.14 17.12 2.95
C LYS A 64 25.63 17.05 3.25
N SER A 65 26.42 17.76 2.44
CA SER A 65 27.86 17.97 2.61
C SER A 65 28.18 18.40 4.04
N ALA A 66 28.71 17.47 4.84
CA ALA A 66 29.33 17.80 6.12
C ALA A 66 30.78 18.18 5.84
N LYS A 67 31.12 19.45 6.09
CA LYS A 67 32.50 19.93 6.09
C LYS A 67 33.30 19.11 7.10
N ARG A 68 34.25 18.30 6.62
CA ARG A 68 35.20 17.56 7.47
C ARG A 68 36.26 18.53 7.97
N SER A 69 36.19 18.90 9.24
CA SER A 69 37.31 19.50 9.96
C SER A 69 37.99 18.41 10.77
N ILE A 70 39.18 17.98 10.35
CA ILE A 70 40.03 17.09 11.15
C ILE A 70 40.65 17.97 12.25
N SER A 71 40.03 18.02 13.43
CA SER A 71 40.66 18.62 14.60
C SER A 71 41.51 17.57 15.30
N SER A 72 42.71 17.31 14.77
CA SER A 72 43.77 16.65 15.54
C SER A 72 44.23 17.60 16.64
N GLN A 73 43.50 17.66 17.76
CA GLN A 73 43.92 18.39 18.95
C GLN A 73 45.07 17.61 19.60
N SER A 74 46.29 17.89 19.16
CA SER A 74 47.50 17.39 19.81
C SER A 74 47.56 17.99 21.22
N ARG A 75 47.34 17.16 22.26
CA ARG A 75 47.34 17.59 23.67
C ARG A 75 48.76 17.89 24.15
N LEU A 76 49.25 19.11 23.91
CA LEU A 76 50.43 19.62 24.60
C LEU A 76 49.99 20.11 25.99
N THR A 77 50.49 19.48 27.05
CA THR A 77 50.26 19.97 28.42
C THR A 77 51.41 20.91 28.78
N LEU A 78 51.12 22.21 28.80
CA LEU A 78 52.02 23.23 29.34
C LEU A 78 51.68 23.46 30.81
N THR A 79 52.61 23.19 31.70
CA THR A 79 52.53 23.55 33.12
C THR A 79 53.28 24.86 33.34
N ASP A 80 52.95 25.56 34.43
CA ASP A 80 53.68 26.76 34.87
C ASP A 80 53.68 27.94 33.87
N VAL A 81 52.62 28.01 33.06
CA VAL A 81 52.35 29.13 32.14
C VAL A 81 51.92 30.36 32.92
N THR A 82 52.60 31.48 32.71
CA THR A 82 52.23 32.78 33.26
C THR A 82 51.20 33.45 32.37
N TYR A 83 50.14 34.00 32.96
CA TYR A 83 49.11 34.73 32.23
C TYR A 83 49.25 36.23 32.49
N VAL A 84 49.35 37.02 31.41
CA VAL A 84 49.43 38.48 31.48
C VAL A 84 48.25 39.06 30.71
N GLN A 85 47.61 40.10 31.23
CA GLN A 85 46.61 40.84 30.48
C GLN A 85 47.27 41.94 29.65
N ALA A 86 47.06 41.91 28.34
CA ALA A 86 47.52 42.95 27.42
C ALA A 86 46.39 43.28 26.43
N ASN A 87 46.06 44.57 26.28
CA ASN A 87 45.08 45.07 25.31
C ASN A 87 43.69 44.40 25.38
N GLY A 88 43.21 44.05 26.58
CA GLY A 88 41.91 43.40 26.78
C GLY A 88 41.88 41.90 26.42
N MET A 89 43.04 41.30 26.14
CA MET A 89 43.21 39.86 25.90
C MET A 89 44.02 39.23 27.04
N VAL A 90 43.88 37.91 27.21
CA VAL A 90 44.71 37.10 28.10
C VAL A 90 45.83 36.48 27.28
N CYS A 91 47.08 36.79 27.61
CA CYS A 91 48.26 36.26 26.96
C CYS A 91 48.89 35.17 27.83
N ALA A 92 48.98 33.96 27.30
CA ALA A 92 49.71 32.85 27.90
C ALA A 92 51.18 32.97 27.51
N GLN A 93 52.07 32.99 28.49
CA GLN A 93 53.52 33.12 28.29
C GLN A 93 54.25 31.94 28.94
N ILE A 94 55.25 31.40 28.25
CA ILE A 94 56.21 30.44 28.82
C ILE A 94 57.62 30.79 28.38
N SER A 95 58.55 30.79 29.33
CA SER A 95 59.96 31.02 29.00
C SER A 95 60.57 29.80 28.35
N GLN A 96 61.60 30.02 27.52
CA GLN A 96 62.41 28.96 26.93
C GLN A 96 62.98 27.99 27.99
N GLU A 97 63.41 28.51 29.15
CA GLU A 97 63.98 27.71 30.24
C GLU A 97 62.94 26.77 30.86
N GLN A 98 61.73 27.27 31.14
CA GLN A 98 60.63 26.46 31.66
C GLN A 98 60.19 25.39 30.66
N LEU A 99 60.09 25.74 29.37
CA LEU A 99 59.74 24.77 28.32
C LEU A 99 60.78 23.64 28.25
N LEU A 100 62.06 23.99 28.36
CA LEU A 100 63.16 23.02 28.41
C LEU A 100 63.12 22.15 29.67
N GLU A 101 62.82 22.72 30.83
CA GLU A 101 62.68 21.99 32.09
C GLU A 101 61.55 20.95 32.00
N ILE A 102 60.38 21.34 31.50
CA ILE A 102 59.24 20.44 31.28
C ILE A 102 59.63 19.29 30.34
N ALA A 103 60.28 19.61 29.21
CA ALA A 103 60.70 18.60 28.25
C ALA A 103 61.75 17.64 28.82
N ARG A 104 62.70 18.13 29.65
CA ARG A 104 63.67 17.28 30.35
C ARG A 104 63.01 16.38 31.40
N GLY A 105 62.02 16.89 32.13
CA GLY A 105 61.20 16.10 33.05
C GLY A 105 60.50 14.95 32.34
N LYS A 106 59.83 15.24 31.22
CA LYS A 106 59.18 14.23 30.38
C LYS A 106 60.18 13.23 29.80
N LEU A 107 61.34 13.69 29.33
CA LEU A 107 62.40 12.80 28.81
C LEU A 107 62.90 11.81 29.88
N LYS A 108 63.02 12.25 31.14
CA LYS A 108 63.38 11.36 32.26
C LYS A 108 62.33 10.25 32.45
N ASN A 109 61.04 10.58 32.34
CA ASN A 109 59.96 9.60 32.44
C ASN A 109 59.98 8.62 31.25
N ILE A 110 60.14 9.13 30.03
CA ILE A 110 60.21 8.34 28.80
C ILE A 110 61.39 7.36 28.80
N LYS A 111 62.55 7.72 29.38
CA LYS A 111 63.69 6.80 29.53
C LYS A 111 63.36 5.52 30.30
N HIS A 112 62.30 5.54 31.10
CA HIS A 112 61.82 4.39 31.86
C HIS A 112 60.53 3.78 31.31
N ALA A 113 59.93 4.39 30.28
CA ALA A 113 58.75 3.90 29.59
C ALA A 113 59.11 2.72 28.68
N SER A 114 58.28 1.68 28.69
CA SER A 114 58.49 0.48 27.86
C SER A 114 57.17 -0.25 27.65
N LEU A 115 57.05 -0.92 26.50
CA LEU A 115 55.82 -1.58 26.05
C LEU A 115 55.38 -2.74 26.96
N ASP A 116 56.33 -3.41 27.62
CA ASP A 116 56.10 -4.49 28.59
C ASP A 116 55.42 -4.01 29.88
N LYS A 117 55.46 -2.70 30.17
CA LYS A 117 54.81 -2.09 31.34
C LYS A 117 53.39 -1.59 31.06
N LEU A 118 52.89 -1.75 29.84
CA LEU A 118 51.52 -1.39 29.52
C LEU A 118 50.53 -2.27 30.32
N PRO A 119 49.45 -1.69 30.85
CA PRO A 119 48.37 -2.44 31.47
C PRO A 119 47.85 -3.58 30.59
N THR A 120 47.35 -4.65 31.20
CA THR A 120 46.65 -5.73 30.48
C THR A 120 45.26 -5.31 30.01
N ASP A 121 44.64 -4.34 30.69
CA ASP A 121 43.40 -3.71 30.23
C ASP A 121 43.68 -2.85 28.99
N GLU A 122 42.96 -3.12 27.90
CA GLU A 122 43.22 -2.52 26.59
C GLU A 122 43.00 -1.00 26.59
N ILE A 123 41.98 -0.51 27.30
CA ILE A 123 41.67 0.91 27.40
C ILE A 123 42.75 1.63 28.20
N ALA A 124 43.16 1.07 29.34
CA ALA A 124 44.24 1.63 30.16
C ALA A 124 45.58 1.64 29.41
N ALA A 125 45.88 0.59 28.62
CA ALA A 125 47.06 0.54 27.77
C ALA A 125 47.06 1.61 26.67
N VAL A 126 45.92 1.82 26.00
CA VAL A 126 45.77 2.88 24.99
C VAL A 126 45.95 4.27 25.61
N ASN A 127 45.34 4.53 26.78
CA ASN A 127 45.48 5.82 27.46
C ASN A 127 46.94 6.10 27.84
N MET A 128 47.67 5.10 28.36
CA MET A 128 49.09 5.23 28.70
C MET A 128 49.96 5.45 27.45
N LEU A 129 49.66 4.78 26.33
CA LEU A 129 50.34 5.01 25.06
C LEU A 129 50.12 6.42 24.52
N GLU A 130 48.89 6.94 24.59
CA GLU A 130 48.59 8.32 24.16
C GLU A 130 49.32 9.36 25.02
N GLU A 131 49.41 9.13 26.33
CA GLU A 131 50.17 9.98 27.24
C GLU A 131 51.66 10.01 26.87
N HIS A 132 52.27 8.83 26.66
CA HIS A 132 53.67 8.75 26.25
C HIS A 132 53.93 9.36 24.87
N LEU A 133 53.01 9.17 23.91
CA LEU A 133 53.13 9.78 22.58
C LEU A 133 53.00 11.30 22.64
N ALA A 134 52.13 11.84 23.50
CA ALA A 134 52.04 13.28 23.74
C ALA A 134 53.33 13.84 24.34
N ASP A 135 53.92 13.15 25.32
CA ASP A 135 55.21 13.52 25.92
C ASP A 135 56.35 13.52 24.90
N LEU A 136 56.46 12.46 24.09
CA LEU A 136 57.48 12.34 23.04
C LEU A 136 57.38 13.44 21.99
N ARG A 137 56.15 13.76 21.55
CA ARG A 137 55.89 14.86 20.61
C ARG A 137 56.28 16.22 21.22
N GLN A 138 55.99 16.43 22.50
CA GLN A 138 56.38 17.65 23.22
C GLN A 138 57.91 17.81 23.35
N ILE A 139 58.62 16.72 23.66
CA ILE A 139 60.09 16.72 23.72
C ILE A 139 60.67 17.06 22.35
N LYS A 140 60.19 16.39 21.29
CA LYS A 140 60.64 16.64 19.92
C LYS A 140 60.36 18.08 19.49
N ALA A 141 59.17 18.60 19.78
CA ALA A 141 58.82 19.99 19.51
C ALA A 141 59.77 20.98 20.18
N THR A 142 60.10 20.74 21.45
CA THR A 142 61.03 21.57 22.22
C THR A 142 62.45 21.48 21.64
N ALA A 143 62.89 20.29 21.22
CA ALA A 143 64.18 20.10 20.58
C ALA A 143 64.31 20.83 19.23
N THR A 144 63.25 20.83 18.42
CA THR A 144 63.21 21.59 17.15
C THR A 144 63.33 23.09 17.39
N LEU A 145 62.62 23.60 18.40
CA LEU A 145 62.71 25.01 18.77
C LEU A 145 64.08 25.37 19.35
N LEU A 146 64.71 24.43 20.07
CA LEU A 146 65.95 24.62 20.82
C LEU A 146 67.01 23.56 20.43
N PRO A 147 67.67 23.67 19.27
CA PRO A 147 68.48 22.60 18.68
C PRO A 147 69.64 22.09 19.54
N ASN A 148 70.16 22.91 20.46
CA ASN A 148 71.29 22.55 21.32
C ASN A 148 70.87 22.09 22.73
N ALA A 149 69.57 21.95 23.00
CA ALA A 149 69.07 21.70 24.35
C ALA A 149 69.10 20.21 24.74
N PHE A 150 69.19 19.33 23.75
CA PHE A 150 69.26 17.87 23.84
C PHE A 150 70.47 17.37 23.05
N ASN A 151 71.13 16.30 23.53
CA ASN A 151 72.18 15.65 22.76
C ASN A 151 71.58 14.68 21.72
N ASP A 152 72.39 14.29 20.73
CA ASP A 152 71.93 13.41 19.63
C ASP A 152 71.40 12.05 20.12
N ALA A 153 71.96 11.51 21.22
CA ALA A 153 71.51 10.24 21.79
C ALA A 153 70.10 10.34 22.39
N ASP A 154 69.79 11.44 23.07
CA ASP A 154 68.46 11.72 23.59
C ASP A 154 67.44 11.90 22.45
N LEU A 155 67.81 12.57 21.36
CA LEU A 155 66.94 12.73 20.18
C LEU A 155 66.73 11.43 19.42
N ALA A 156 67.76 10.60 19.29
CA ALA A 156 67.66 9.27 18.69
C ALA A 156 66.69 8.39 19.51
N LEU A 157 66.80 8.41 20.84
CA LEU A 157 65.87 7.70 21.73
C LEU A 157 64.44 8.18 21.57
N VAL A 158 64.20 9.50 21.54
CA VAL A 158 62.86 10.08 21.36
C VAL A 158 62.25 9.64 20.04
N ASN A 159 63.00 9.71 18.93
CA ASN A 159 62.50 9.28 17.62
C ASN A 159 62.20 7.78 17.59
N GLN A 160 63.07 6.95 18.18
CA GLN A 160 62.86 5.50 18.27
C GLN A 160 61.61 5.16 19.10
N GLN A 161 61.45 5.75 20.28
CA GLN A 161 60.29 5.54 21.15
C GLN A 161 59.00 6.04 20.51
N LEU A 162 59.06 7.18 19.80
CA LEU A 162 57.91 7.71 19.08
C LEU A 162 57.46 6.74 17.98
N GLN A 163 58.40 6.12 17.25
CA GLN A 163 58.06 5.08 16.28
C GLN A 163 57.52 3.81 16.94
N LEU A 164 58.17 3.30 18.00
CA LEU A 164 57.73 2.09 18.71
C LEU A 164 56.34 2.24 19.31
N PHE A 165 56.10 3.34 20.04
CA PHE A 165 54.80 3.59 20.66
C PHE A 165 53.74 3.93 19.63
N SER A 166 54.08 4.57 18.51
CA SER A 166 53.13 4.79 17.42
C SER A 166 52.72 3.47 16.76
N ASN A 167 53.69 2.57 16.53
CA ASN A 167 53.43 1.24 15.99
C ASN A 167 52.61 0.38 16.96
N GLU A 168 52.93 0.38 18.26
CA GLU A 168 52.15 -0.36 19.24
C GLU A 168 50.75 0.22 19.40
N ARG A 169 50.64 1.55 19.45
CA ARG A 169 49.35 2.25 19.48
C ARG A 169 48.50 1.92 18.25
N ALA A 170 49.16 1.74 17.10
CA ALA A 170 48.53 1.28 15.89
C ALA A 170 48.12 -0.20 15.95
N ASN A 171 48.96 -1.07 16.48
CA ASN A 171 48.62 -2.49 16.62
C ASN A 171 47.47 -2.73 17.61
N ARG A 172 47.32 -1.87 18.61
CA ARG A 172 46.26 -1.93 19.63
C ARG A 172 44.99 -1.15 19.26
N PHE A 173 44.87 -0.62 18.03
CA PHE A 173 43.84 0.34 17.63
C PHE A 173 42.42 -0.06 18.06
N THR A 174 41.98 0.31 19.24
CA THR A 174 40.57 0.48 19.56
C THR A 174 40.25 1.95 19.44
N GLN A 175 39.29 2.26 18.58
CA GLN A 175 38.73 3.59 18.39
C GLN A 175 37.44 3.70 19.15
N LYS A 176 37.27 4.86 19.78
CA LYS A 176 36.06 5.16 20.54
C LYS A 176 34.95 5.56 19.58
N ILE A 177 33.87 4.77 19.60
CA ILE A 177 32.63 5.03 18.87
C ILE A 177 31.54 5.36 19.86
N SER A 178 30.88 6.50 19.64
CA SER A 178 29.74 6.88 20.45
C SER A 178 28.44 6.86 19.66
N PHE A 179 27.44 6.14 20.17
CA PHE A 179 26.10 6.14 19.58
C PHE A 179 25.25 7.19 20.29
N LEU A 180 24.69 8.11 19.52
CA LEU A 180 23.71 9.09 19.99
C LEU A 180 22.34 8.71 19.43
N LEU A 181 21.50 8.12 20.28
CA LEU A 181 20.21 7.55 19.88
C LEU A 181 19.07 8.48 20.33
N THR A 182 18.10 8.70 19.44
CA THR A 182 16.86 9.45 19.75
C THR A 182 15.65 8.63 19.29
N PRO A 183 14.63 8.36 20.13
CA PRO A 183 14.54 8.72 21.55
C PRO A 183 15.51 7.92 22.43
N ASP A 184 15.83 8.43 23.62
CA ASP A 184 16.63 7.71 24.61
C ASP A 184 15.77 6.60 25.24
N THR A 185 15.97 5.36 24.81
CA THR A 185 15.23 4.19 25.29
C THR A 185 16.21 3.05 25.58
N ASN A 186 15.74 1.98 26.23
CA ASN A 186 16.57 0.82 26.57
C ASN A 186 16.88 -0.02 25.33
N TYR A 187 17.90 0.38 24.57
CA TYR A 187 18.41 -0.37 23.44
C TYR A 187 19.35 -1.49 23.87
N THR A 188 19.34 -2.58 23.12
CA THR A 188 20.44 -3.55 23.05
C THR A 188 21.23 -3.26 21.79
N LEU A 189 22.48 -2.81 21.95
CA LEU A 189 23.40 -2.61 20.83
C LEU A 189 24.27 -3.85 20.65
N THR A 190 24.31 -4.36 19.44
CA THR A 190 25.24 -5.40 19.01
C THR A 190 26.11 -4.84 17.90
N VAL A 191 27.44 -4.99 18.02
CA VAL A 191 28.39 -4.61 16.97
C VAL A 191 29.20 -5.83 16.57
N ASP A 192 29.23 -6.13 15.26
CA ASP A 192 29.84 -7.33 14.68
C ASP A 192 29.40 -8.63 15.37
N GLY A 193 28.11 -8.71 15.74
CA GLY A 193 27.53 -9.86 16.45
C GLY A 193 27.86 -9.92 17.95
N VAL A 194 28.61 -8.96 18.50
CA VAL A 194 28.95 -8.90 19.93
C VAL A 194 28.07 -7.88 20.67
N PRO A 195 27.29 -8.31 21.68
CA PRO A 195 26.49 -7.40 22.51
C PRO A 195 27.36 -6.43 23.30
N GLN A 196 27.01 -5.15 23.28
CA GLN A 196 27.74 -4.09 23.94
C GLN A 196 27.10 -3.72 25.29
N LYS A 197 27.89 -3.75 26.36
CA LYS A 197 27.41 -3.43 27.73
C LYS A 197 27.19 -1.94 27.96
N ARG A 198 27.84 -1.08 27.18
CA ARG A 198 27.73 0.38 27.25
C ARG A 198 27.23 0.88 25.90
N LEU A 199 26.06 1.52 25.89
CA LEU A 199 25.46 2.04 24.66
C LEU A 199 26.22 3.22 24.06
N PHE A 200 27.03 3.92 24.86
CA PHE A 200 27.58 5.20 24.47
C PHE A 200 29.04 5.17 24.04
N ASP A 201 29.82 4.15 24.39
CA ASP A 201 31.25 4.08 24.10
C ASP A 201 31.66 2.63 23.77
N VAL A 202 31.86 2.34 22.48
CA VAL A 202 32.34 1.05 21.98
C VAL A 202 33.75 1.23 21.41
N TYR A 203 34.64 0.31 21.72
CA TYR A 203 36.05 0.34 21.33
C TYR A 203 36.29 -0.71 20.24
N LEU A 204 36.54 -0.26 19.01
CA LEU A 204 36.61 -1.13 17.82
C LEU A 204 37.89 -0.93 17.01
N ARG A 205 38.29 -1.97 16.29
CA ARG A 205 39.44 -1.90 15.39
C ARG A 205 39.17 -1.01 14.18
N THR A 206 40.22 -0.60 13.47
CA THR A 206 40.05 0.02 12.15
C THR A 206 39.42 -0.98 11.19
N GLY A 207 38.48 -0.55 10.36
CA GLY A 207 37.81 -1.41 9.39
C GLY A 207 36.33 -1.11 9.26
N LYS A 208 35.62 -1.98 8.53
CA LYS A 208 34.17 -1.93 8.38
C LYS A 208 33.50 -2.72 9.50
N HIS A 209 32.47 -2.14 10.08
CA HIS A 209 31.70 -2.70 11.18
C HIS A 209 30.22 -2.63 10.87
N ALA A 210 29.49 -3.65 11.29
CA ALA A 210 28.04 -3.68 11.25
C ALA A 210 27.48 -3.57 12.67
N TYR A 211 26.37 -2.86 12.83
CA TYR A 211 25.66 -2.77 14.10
C TYR A 211 24.18 -3.10 13.94
N THR A 212 23.60 -3.61 15.02
CA THR A 212 22.17 -3.84 15.16
C THR A 212 21.70 -3.26 16.50
N LEU A 213 20.59 -2.55 16.46
CA LEU A 213 19.90 -1.97 17.61
C LEU A 213 18.53 -2.64 17.75
N GLU A 214 18.25 -3.15 18.94
CA GLU A 214 16.95 -3.74 19.28
C GLU A 214 16.40 -3.05 20.52
N ALA A 215 15.10 -2.74 20.51
CA ALA A 215 14.40 -2.21 21.67
C ALA A 215 12.96 -2.77 21.72
N PRO A 216 12.36 -2.89 22.92
CA PRO A 216 10.96 -3.26 23.03
C PRO A 216 10.07 -2.33 22.20
N HIS A 217 9.15 -2.90 21.41
CA HIS A 217 8.19 -2.17 20.58
C HIS A 217 8.81 -1.34 19.43
N MET A 218 10.05 -1.62 19.04
CA MET A 218 10.69 -1.05 17.86
C MET A 218 11.08 -2.16 16.89
N ALA A 219 11.06 -1.83 15.60
CA ALA A 219 11.65 -2.73 14.61
C ALA A 219 13.19 -2.73 14.78
N PRO A 220 13.86 -3.88 14.64
CA PRO A 220 15.32 -3.94 14.63
C PRO A 220 15.89 -2.97 13.60
N TYR A 221 16.91 -2.22 14.00
CA TYR A 221 17.59 -1.27 13.12
C TYR A 221 19.03 -1.71 12.93
N SER A 222 19.48 -1.83 11.68
CA SER A 222 20.85 -2.23 11.36
C SER A 222 21.50 -1.24 10.41
N GLY A 223 22.82 -1.10 10.52
CA GLY A 223 23.61 -0.28 9.63
C GLY A 223 25.08 -0.65 9.66
N GLU A 224 25.86 0.01 8.81
CA GLU A 224 27.30 -0.17 8.71
C GLU A 224 28.03 1.15 8.88
N PHE A 225 29.27 1.08 9.38
CA PHE A 225 30.18 2.21 9.38
C PHE A 225 31.62 1.73 9.21
N GLU A 226 32.49 2.65 8.81
CA GLU A 226 33.92 2.39 8.61
C GLU A 226 34.75 3.26 9.53
N LEU A 227 35.74 2.66 10.18
CA LEU A 227 36.66 3.30 11.10
C LEU A 227 38.04 3.43 10.49
N LEU A 228 38.43 4.68 10.25
CA LEU A 228 39.75 5.05 9.78
C LEU A 228 40.65 5.33 10.98
N GLY A 229 41.93 4.98 10.90
CA GLY A 229 42.90 5.11 12.01
C GLY A 229 42.80 6.44 12.75
N LEU A 230 42.87 6.38 14.09
CA LEU A 230 42.91 7.55 14.98
C LEU A 230 41.69 8.49 14.94
N GLN A 231 40.51 8.03 14.50
CA GLN A 231 39.28 8.82 14.53
C GLN A 231 38.37 8.44 15.70
N GLU A 232 37.87 9.44 16.43
CA GLU A 232 36.65 9.27 17.22
C GLU A 232 35.46 9.50 16.29
N ARG A 233 34.45 8.63 16.36
CA ARG A 233 33.28 8.73 15.50
C ARG A 233 32.01 8.67 16.33
N THR A 234 31.11 9.60 16.06
CA THR A 234 29.75 9.58 16.60
C THR A 234 28.78 9.06 15.54
N VAL A 235 28.01 8.03 15.88
CA VAL A 235 26.90 7.52 15.07
C VAL A 235 25.61 8.07 15.66
N SER A 236 25.06 9.11 15.02
CA SER A 236 23.81 9.73 15.45
C SER A 236 22.64 9.12 14.69
N LEU A 237 21.67 8.55 15.40
CA LEU A 237 20.51 7.87 14.82
C LEU A 237 19.23 8.42 15.42
N ASP A 238 18.35 8.92 14.54
CA ASP A 238 16.97 9.24 14.87
C ASP A 238 16.09 8.04 14.53
N LEU A 239 15.67 7.32 15.57
CA LEU A 239 14.84 6.14 15.53
C LEU A 239 13.38 6.45 15.91
N SER A 240 12.98 7.72 15.97
CA SER A 240 11.60 8.11 16.24
C SER A 240 10.60 7.50 15.25
N GLY A 241 11.01 7.29 13.99
CA GLY A 241 10.23 6.61 12.95
C GLY A 241 10.24 5.07 13.01
N ASN A 242 11.04 4.45 13.88
CA ASN A 242 11.23 2.99 13.95
C ASN A 242 10.31 2.28 14.95
N GLN A 243 9.32 2.98 15.50
CA GLN A 243 8.32 2.38 16.37
C GLN A 243 7.47 1.37 15.59
N LEU A 244 7.21 0.21 16.21
CA LEU A 244 6.28 -0.75 15.65
C LEU A 244 4.89 -0.11 15.49
N PRO A 245 4.20 -0.38 14.37
CA PRO A 245 2.83 0.07 14.20
C PRO A 245 1.95 -0.48 15.31
N LYS A 246 0.96 0.32 15.70
CA LYS A 246 -0.04 -0.07 16.68
C LYS A 246 -1.36 -0.31 15.99
N ILE A 247 -2.00 -1.43 16.29
CA ILE A 247 -3.31 -1.79 15.76
C ILE A 247 -4.35 -1.79 16.88
N THR A 248 -5.53 -1.25 16.59
CA THR A 248 -6.71 -1.34 17.47
C THR A 248 -7.87 -1.94 16.68
N PHE A 249 -8.46 -3.02 17.18
CA PHE A 249 -9.69 -3.57 16.63
C PHE A 249 -10.88 -3.10 17.46
N ALA A 250 -11.73 -2.26 16.87
CA ALA A 250 -12.97 -1.80 17.48
C ALA A 250 -14.09 -2.78 17.14
N ILE A 251 -14.36 -3.71 18.06
CA ILE A 251 -15.35 -4.79 17.89
C ILE A 251 -16.33 -4.73 19.06
N ALA A 252 -17.61 -4.98 18.77
CA ALA A 252 -18.65 -5.15 19.79
C ALA A 252 -18.26 -6.23 20.83
N LYS A 253 -18.73 -6.06 22.07
CA LYS A 253 -18.44 -6.99 23.17
C LYS A 253 -18.89 -8.41 22.77
N GLU A 254 -18.15 -9.43 23.24
CA GLU A 254 -18.44 -10.87 23.11
C GLU A 254 -17.90 -11.61 21.87
N ALA A 255 -17.31 -10.93 20.89
CA ALA A 255 -16.61 -11.59 19.79
C ALA A 255 -15.17 -11.99 20.14
N GLN A 256 -14.72 -13.15 19.67
CA GLN A 256 -13.33 -13.60 19.72
C GLN A 256 -12.59 -13.08 18.49
N LEU A 257 -11.44 -12.43 18.70
CA LEU A 257 -10.61 -11.92 17.62
C LEU A 257 -9.31 -12.74 17.57
N PHE A 258 -8.92 -13.09 16.35
CA PHE A 258 -7.66 -13.73 16.04
C PHE A 258 -6.90 -12.87 15.03
N VAL A 259 -5.59 -12.71 15.23
CA VAL A 259 -4.67 -12.07 14.27
C VAL A 259 -3.57 -13.07 13.97
N ASP A 260 -3.35 -13.36 12.69
CA ASP A 260 -2.42 -14.40 12.20
C ASP A 260 -2.64 -15.76 12.90
N GLY A 261 -3.92 -16.12 13.11
CA GLY A 261 -4.33 -17.37 13.75
C GLY A 261 -4.15 -17.42 15.28
N LYS A 262 -3.72 -16.33 15.93
CA LYS A 262 -3.51 -16.26 17.38
C LYS A 262 -4.59 -15.40 18.06
N PRO A 263 -5.08 -15.77 19.26
CA PRO A 263 -6.02 -14.94 20.01
C PRO A 263 -5.48 -13.53 20.24
N PHE A 264 -6.33 -12.54 20.07
CA PHE A 264 -5.99 -11.13 20.16
C PHE A 264 -7.05 -10.36 20.95
N ASN A 265 -6.63 -9.42 21.78
CA ASN A 265 -7.56 -8.64 22.60
C ASN A 265 -8.19 -7.53 21.76
N SER A 266 -9.52 -7.54 21.64
CA SER A 266 -10.27 -6.44 21.01
C SER A 266 -10.25 -5.19 21.91
N ASN A 267 -10.38 -4.03 21.28
CA ASN A 267 -10.43 -2.71 21.94
C ASN A 267 -9.17 -2.34 22.75
N ILE A 268 -8.05 -3.05 22.56
CA ILE A 268 -6.73 -2.73 23.13
C ILE A 268 -5.76 -2.41 21.99
N THR A 269 -5.12 -1.25 22.08
CA THR A 269 -4.06 -0.85 21.15
C THR A 269 -2.80 -1.67 21.42
N THR A 270 -2.45 -2.55 20.51
CA THR A 270 -1.31 -3.47 20.67
C THR A 270 -0.27 -3.26 19.55
N PRO A 271 1.03 -3.20 19.86
CA PRO A 271 2.09 -3.17 18.85
C PRO A 271 2.16 -4.51 18.11
N ILE A 272 2.34 -4.47 16.79
CA ILE A 272 2.47 -5.66 15.94
C ILE A 272 3.61 -5.45 14.94
N ALA A 273 4.16 -6.54 14.40
CA ALA A 273 5.20 -6.46 13.38
C ALA A 273 4.71 -5.70 12.14
N VAL A 274 5.66 -5.19 11.35
CA VAL A 274 5.33 -4.62 10.03
C VAL A 274 5.09 -5.73 9.02
N GLY A 275 4.29 -5.44 8.00
CA GLY A 275 3.97 -6.39 6.94
C GLY A 275 2.47 -6.64 6.78
N SER A 276 2.15 -7.73 6.08
CA SER A 276 0.77 -8.16 5.84
C SER A 276 0.31 -9.13 6.91
N HIS A 277 -0.91 -8.93 7.38
CA HIS A 277 -1.54 -9.71 8.44
C HIS A 277 -2.95 -10.10 8.03
N THR A 278 -3.45 -11.17 8.64
CA THR A 278 -4.85 -11.56 8.53
C THR A 278 -5.53 -11.47 9.88
N TYR A 279 -6.82 -11.17 9.88
CA TYR A 279 -7.65 -11.25 11.08
C TYR A 279 -8.87 -12.11 10.83
N ARG A 280 -9.36 -12.73 11.91
CA ARG A 280 -10.60 -13.49 11.95
C ARG A 280 -11.37 -13.12 13.21
N VAL A 281 -12.65 -12.79 13.06
CA VAL A 281 -13.57 -12.51 14.16
C VAL A 281 -14.62 -13.59 14.20
N GLU A 282 -14.80 -14.19 15.37
CA GLU A 282 -15.79 -15.25 15.61
C GLU A 282 -16.79 -14.80 16.67
N HIS A 283 -18.06 -15.11 16.44
CA HIS A 283 -19.11 -14.90 17.42
C HIS A 283 -20.14 -16.04 17.32
N PRO A 284 -20.72 -16.53 18.43
CA PRO A 284 -21.67 -17.66 18.41
C PRO A 284 -22.97 -17.47 17.60
N SER A 285 -23.23 -16.27 17.10
CA SER A 285 -24.52 -15.88 16.49
C SER A 285 -24.36 -15.19 15.14
N TYR A 286 -23.13 -15.09 14.65
CA TYR A 286 -22.78 -14.39 13.43
C TYR A 286 -21.80 -15.24 12.63
N CYS A 287 -21.78 -14.99 11.33
CA CYS A 287 -20.80 -15.53 10.42
C CYS A 287 -19.38 -15.10 10.83
N PRO A 288 -18.38 -15.98 10.71
CA PRO A 288 -16.99 -15.57 10.84
C PRO A 288 -16.65 -14.46 9.86
N ILE A 289 -15.93 -13.44 10.34
CA ILE A 289 -15.49 -12.30 9.54
C ILE A 289 -13.99 -12.43 9.37
N GLU A 290 -13.52 -12.51 8.13
CA GLU A 290 -12.10 -12.62 7.80
C GLU A 290 -11.68 -11.43 6.93
N GLY A 291 -10.44 -10.97 7.10
CA GLY A 291 -9.88 -9.92 6.27
C GLY A 291 -8.37 -9.82 6.40
N ASP A 292 -7.77 -9.05 5.49
CA ASP A 292 -6.35 -8.73 5.47
C ASP A 292 -6.10 -7.25 5.78
N PHE A 293 -4.91 -6.95 6.30
CA PHE A 293 -4.44 -5.60 6.51
C PHE A 293 -2.92 -5.54 6.42
N ALA A 294 -2.38 -4.38 6.06
CA ALA A 294 -0.94 -4.16 5.98
C ALA A 294 -0.53 -3.01 6.88
N LEU A 295 0.61 -3.16 7.56
CA LEU A 295 1.12 -2.16 8.47
C LEU A 295 2.53 -1.71 8.09
N ASN A 296 2.72 -0.39 8.15
CA ASN A 296 3.98 0.29 7.92
C ASN A 296 4.50 0.87 9.25
N LEU A 297 5.81 1.10 9.35
CA LEU A 297 6.44 1.69 10.54
C LEU A 297 5.79 3.02 10.95
N GLY A 298 5.67 3.24 12.26
CA GLY A 298 5.14 4.47 12.86
C GLY A 298 3.64 4.73 12.65
N ALA A 299 2.91 3.86 11.94
CA ALA A 299 1.49 4.04 11.72
C ALA A 299 0.64 3.45 12.86
N ASN A 300 -0.33 4.23 13.34
CA ASN A 300 -1.43 3.71 14.14
C ASN A 300 -2.58 3.36 13.19
N HIS A 301 -3.12 2.15 13.32
CA HIS A 301 -4.23 1.68 12.50
C HIS A 301 -5.40 1.27 13.38
N THR A 302 -6.63 1.49 12.90
CA THR A 302 -7.85 1.10 13.59
C THR A 302 -8.76 0.39 12.61
N ILE A 303 -9.12 -0.86 12.92
CA ILE A 303 -10.07 -1.66 12.13
C ILE A 303 -11.37 -1.71 12.94
N THR A 304 -12.46 -1.21 12.37
CA THR A 304 -13.78 -1.22 12.99
C THR A 304 -14.62 -2.31 12.37
N ILE A 305 -15.16 -3.22 13.19
CA ILE A 305 -15.92 -4.38 12.74
C ILE A 305 -17.30 -4.34 13.38
N ASP A 306 -18.32 -4.09 12.54
CA ASP A 306 -19.72 -4.11 12.93
C ASP A 306 -20.29 -5.53 12.77
N VAL A 307 -20.14 -6.33 13.83
CA VAL A 307 -20.54 -7.75 13.86
C VAL A 307 -22.02 -7.93 13.53
N ALA A 308 -22.87 -6.94 13.82
CA ALA A 308 -24.31 -7.02 13.57
C ALA A 308 -24.67 -7.19 12.08
N ARG A 309 -23.79 -6.76 11.17
CA ARG A 309 -23.99 -6.91 9.71
C ARG A 309 -23.76 -8.33 9.20
N TYR A 310 -23.16 -9.19 10.01
CA TYR A 310 -22.74 -10.52 9.60
C TYR A 310 -23.61 -11.60 10.25
N GLY A 311 -24.90 -11.32 10.47
CA GLY A 311 -25.84 -12.29 11.02
C GLY A 311 -25.91 -13.58 10.20
N PHE A 312 -26.28 -14.68 10.83
CA PHE A 312 -26.55 -15.91 10.06
C PHE A 312 -27.65 -15.67 9.00
N PRO A 313 -27.48 -16.15 7.75
CA PRO A 313 -28.45 -15.94 6.70
C PRO A 313 -29.82 -16.50 7.06
N GLN A 314 -30.86 -15.76 6.70
CA GLN A 314 -32.26 -16.08 6.94
C GLN A 314 -33.02 -16.19 5.63
N LEU A 315 -33.62 -17.35 5.36
CA LEU A 315 -34.44 -17.61 4.18
C LEU A 315 -35.87 -17.93 4.58
N THR A 316 -36.83 -17.28 3.93
CA THR A 316 -38.24 -17.64 3.99
C THR A 316 -38.71 -18.02 2.59
N ILE A 317 -39.27 -19.22 2.42
CA ILE A 317 -39.88 -19.62 1.15
C ILE A 317 -41.39 -19.73 1.35
N ASN A 318 -42.12 -18.96 0.56
CA ASN A 318 -43.56 -18.93 0.49
C ASN A 318 -44.04 -19.62 -0.78
N SER A 319 -45.31 -20.02 -0.75
CA SER A 319 -46.03 -20.47 -1.93
C SER A 319 -47.49 -20.07 -1.82
N ASN A 320 -48.12 -19.76 -2.95
CA ASN A 320 -49.58 -19.67 -3.04
C ASN A 320 -50.31 -20.99 -2.70
N GLN A 321 -49.60 -22.12 -2.61
CA GLN A 321 -50.14 -23.42 -2.19
C GLN A 321 -49.66 -23.78 -0.79
N SER A 322 -50.51 -23.61 0.22
CA SER A 322 -50.14 -23.83 1.63
C SER A 322 -49.78 -25.27 1.98
N ASN A 323 -50.20 -26.24 1.17
CA ASN A 323 -49.91 -27.67 1.30
C ASN A 323 -48.80 -28.17 0.34
N ALA A 324 -48.07 -27.27 -0.32
CA ALA A 324 -46.90 -27.67 -1.11
C ALA A 324 -45.79 -28.20 -0.19
N ARG A 325 -45.08 -29.23 -0.66
CA ARG A 325 -43.96 -29.84 0.05
C ARG A 325 -42.67 -29.11 -0.30
N LEU A 326 -42.01 -28.52 0.68
CA LEU A 326 -40.73 -27.83 0.50
C LEU A 326 -39.58 -28.69 1.02
N LEU A 327 -38.59 -28.90 0.16
CA LEU A 327 -37.29 -29.45 0.51
C LEU A 327 -36.20 -28.38 0.34
N ILE A 328 -35.34 -28.20 1.33
CA ILE A 328 -34.14 -27.37 1.27
C ILE A 328 -32.95 -28.26 1.60
N ALA A 329 -31.97 -28.32 0.70
CA ALA A 329 -30.84 -29.26 0.78
C ALA A 329 -31.28 -30.72 1.01
N GLY A 330 -32.42 -31.12 0.43
CA GLY A 330 -32.97 -32.48 0.54
C GLY A 330 -33.73 -32.78 1.85
N GLN A 331 -33.70 -31.89 2.85
CA GLN A 331 -34.49 -32.00 4.07
C GLN A 331 -35.84 -31.30 3.91
N GLU A 332 -36.90 -31.74 4.60
CA GLU A 332 -38.24 -31.15 4.53
C GLU A 332 -38.45 -30.00 5.53
N TRP A 333 -39.06 -28.90 5.07
CA TRP A 333 -39.26 -27.67 5.84
C TRP A 333 -40.69 -27.12 5.67
N SER A 334 -41.16 -26.35 6.64
CA SER A 334 -42.47 -25.67 6.54
C SER A 334 -42.38 -24.39 5.71
N LEU A 335 -43.36 -24.18 4.83
CA LEU A 335 -43.56 -22.92 4.11
C LEU A 335 -43.84 -21.75 5.07
N GLY A 336 -43.44 -20.54 4.67
CA GLY A 336 -43.70 -19.30 5.40
C GLY A 336 -42.95 -19.15 6.72
N LYS A 337 -42.16 -20.14 7.14
CA LYS A 337 -41.29 -20.04 8.32
C LYS A 337 -39.90 -19.59 7.90
N THR A 338 -39.40 -18.55 8.55
CA THR A 338 -38.02 -18.10 8.39
C THR A 338 -37.06 -19.12 8.98
N GLN A 339 -36.04 -19.46 8.20
CA GLN A 339 -35.03 -20.45 8.55
C GLN A 339 -33.68 -19.76 8.62
N THR A 340 -32.96 -20.00 9.71
CA THR A 340 -31.61 -19.46 9.91
C THR A 340 -30.61 -20.56 9.60
N PHE A 341 -29.61 -20.24 8.77
CA PHE A 341 -28.55 -21.18 8.41
C PHE A 341 -27.29 -20.80 9.17
N ASP A 342 -26.73 -21.75 9.93
CA ASP A 342 -25.50 -21.61 10.72
C ASP A 342 -24.22 -21.60 9.86
N THR A 343 -24.36 -21.64 8.53
CA THR A 343 -23.24 -21.60 7.59
C THR A 343 -23.37 -20.38 6.67
N CYS A 344 -22.25 -19.67 6.55
CA CYS A 344 -22.13 -18.47 5.71
C CYS A 344 -21.11 -18.65 4.60
N SER A 345 -20.57 -19.87 4.47
CA SER A 345 -19.77 -20.23 3.30
C SER A 345 -20.64 -20.04 2.08
N HIS A 346 -20.12 -19.33 1.05
CA HIS A 346 -20.71 -18.99 -0.25
C HIS A 346 -21.24 -20.19 -1.05
N LYS A 347 -22.11 -20.97 -0.44
CA LYS A 347 -22.72 -22.16 -0.98
C LYS A 347 -24.13 -21.78 -1.36
N ASP A 348 -24.42 -21.99 -2.62
CA ASP A 348 -25.78 -22.03 -3.09
C ASP A 348 -26.49 -23.19 -2.39
N ILE A 349 -27.61 -22.88 -1.73
CA ILE A 349 -28.50 -23.91 -1.22
C ILE A 349 -29.57 -24.19 -2.26
N SER A 350 -29.73 -25.46 -2.62
CA SER A 350 -30.80 -25.88 -3.50
C SER A 350 -32.09 -26.02 -2.73
N TYR A 351 -33.18 -25.56 -3.35
CA TYR A 351 -34.53 -25.83 -2.88
C TYR A 351 -35.33 -26.56 -3.96
N GLN A 352 -36.28 -27.36 -3.51
CA GLN A 352 -37.26 -28.05 -4.31
C GLN A 352 -38.61 -27.85 -3.64
N ILE A 353 -39.59 -27.36 -4.40
CA ILE A 353 -40.96 -27.28 -3.92
C ILE A 353 -41.85 -28.08 -4.86
N THR A 354 -42.69 -28.94 -4.30
CA THR A 354 -43.54 -29.86 -5.05
C THR A 354 -45.00 -29.69 -4.63
N PHE A 355 -45.89 -29.53 -5.60
CA PHE A 355 -47.32 -29.46 -5.41
C PHE A 355 -48.05 -30.18 -6.54
N ALA A 356 -49.03 -31.03 -6.19
CA ALA A 356 -49.85 -31.77 -7.14
C ALA A 356 -49.07 -32.52 -8.25
N GLY A 357 -47.86 -33.00 -7.95
CA GLY A 357 -46.98 -33.71 -8.89
C GLY A 357 -46.05 -32.79 -9.70
N THR A 358 -46.29 -31.48 -9.71
CA THR A 358 -45.39 -30.50 -10.34
C THR A 358 -44.31 -30.09 -9.34
N THR A 359 -43.07 -30.06 -9.82
CA THR A 359 -41.90 -29.70 -9.01
C THR A 359 -41.20 -28.48 -9.60
N LYS A 360 -40.94 -27.48 -8.76
CA LYS A 360 -40.08 -26.33 -9.08
C LYS A 360 -38.80 -26.42 -8.25
N THR A 361 -37.66 -26.16 -8.88
CA THR A 361 -36.35 -26.15 -8.22
C THR A 361 -35.67 -24.82 -8.42
N GLY A 362 -34.75 -24.48 -7.52
CA GLY A 362 -33.90 -23.31 -7.65
C GLY A 362 -32.74 -23.36 -6.66
N THR A 363 -31.89 -22.34 -6.73
CA THR A 363 -30.74 -22.18 -5.85
C THR A 363 -30.73 -20.78 -5.25
N VAL A 364 -30.17 -20.66 -4.04
CA VAL A 364 -30.05 -19.39 -3.32
C VAL A 364 -28.66 -19.29 -2.73
N GLY A 365 -27.89 -18.28 -3.13
CA GLY A 365 -26.63 -17.96 -2.46
C GLY A 365 -26.88 -17.48 -1.04
N LEU A 366 -26.24 -18.12 -0.06
CA LEU A 366 -26.29 -17.72 1.34
C LEU A 366 -25.15 -16.74 1.64
N GLU A 367 -25.50 -15.49 1.90
CA GLU A 367 -24.55 -14.42 2.26
C GLU A 367 -24.69 -14.05 3.74
N ALA A 368 -23.62 -13.58 4.36
CA ALA A 368 -23.67 -13.08 5.74
C ALA A 368 -24.64 -11.89 5.84
N GLY A 369 -25.46 -11.87 6.88
CA GLY A 369 -26.49 -10.85 7.12
C GLY A 369 -27.69 -10.91 6.19
N MET A 370 -27.75 -11.87 5.28
CA MET A 370 -28.83 -11.98 4.30
C MET A 370 -30.17 -12.30 4.96
N VAL A 371 -31.20 -11.53 4.64
CA VAL A 371 -32.59 -11.82 5.00
C VAL A 371 -33.39 -11.80 3.70
N ARG A 372 -33.82 -12.97 3.22
CA ARG A 372 -34.49 -13.10 1.93
C ARG A 372 -35.80 -13.86 2.03
N THR A 373 -36.79 -13.37 1.31
CA THR A 373 -38.06 -14.06 1.09
C THR A 373 -38.20 -14.41 -0.38
N LEU A 374 -38.51 -15.68 -0.66
CA LEU A 374 -38.83 -16.17 -2.00
C LEU A 374 -40.30 -16.55 -2.05
N ASN A 375 -40.99 -16.14 -3.10
CA ASN A 375 -42.35 -16.61 -3.39
C ASN A 375 -42.26 -17.56 -4.58
N VAL A 376 -42.68 -18.80 -4.40
CA VAL A 376 -42.71 -19.81 -5.45
C VAL A 376 -44.14 -20.25 -5.68
N ASP A 377 -44.72 -19.72 -6.75
CA ASP A 377 -46.12 -19.95 -7.06
C ASP A 377 -46.31 -21.12 -8.02
N PHE A 378 -47.36 -21.89 -7.79
CA PHE A 378 -47.83 -22.91 -8.72
C PHE A 378 -49.07 -22.42 -9.44
N LEU A 379 -49.21 -22.82 -10.70
CA LEU A 379 -50.48 -22.72 -11.38
C LEU A 379 -51.47 -23.65 -10.68
N THR A 380 -52.62 -23.12 -10.29
CA THR A 380 -53.75 -23.96 -9.89
C THR A 380 -54.36 -24.61 -11.13
N LYS A 381 -55.19 -25.66 -10.93
CA LYS A 381 -55.99 -26.21 -12.05
C LYS A 381 -56.86 -25.15 -12.71
N VAL A 382 -57.39 -24.21 -11.93
CA VAL A 382 -58.19 -23.08 -12.44
C VAL A 382 -57.32 -22.16 -13.30
N ASP A 383 -56.08 -21.87 -12.90
CA ASP A 383 -55.15 -21.09 -13.73
C ASP A 383 -54.82 -21.83 -15.03
N GLU A 384 -54.53 -23.14 -14.96
CA GLU A 384 -54.26 -23.94 -16.15
C GLU A 384 -55.46 -23.96 -17.10
N GLU A 385 -56.67 -24.14 -16.59
CA GLU A 385 -57.92 -24.10 -17.37
C GLU A 385 -58.14 -22.71 -17.98
N ASN A 386 -57.88 -21.64 -17.22
CA ASN A 386 -57.99 -20.27 -17.72
C ASN A 386 -56.97 -19.99 -18.83
N LEU A 387 -55.71 -20.37 -18.65
CA LEU A 387 -54.67 -20.22 -19.66
C LEU A 387 -55.00 -21.04 -20.92
N LYS A 388 -55.44 -22.29 -20.75
CA LYS A 388 -55.92 -23.12 -21.87
C LYS A 388 -57.13 -22.51 -22.57
N ALA A 389 -58.07 -21.93 -21.83
CA ALA A 389 -59.22 -21.25 -22.40
C ALA A 389 -58.80 -20.01 -23.19
N ILE A 390 -57.85 -19.22 -22.68
CA ILE A 390 -57.26 -18.09 -23.41
C ILE A 390 -56.63 -18.60 -24.71
N ALA A 391 -55.75 -19.60 -24.65
CA ALA A 391 -55.08 -20.18 -25.81
C ALA A 391 -56.07 -20.74 -26.85
N ALA A 392 -57.11 -21.46 -26.42
CA ALA A 392 -58.13 -22.05 -27.28
C ALA A 392 -58.91 -20.99 -28.08
N ASN A 393 -59.07 -19.76 -27.56
CA ASN A 393 -59.67 -18.66 -28.30
C ASN A 393 -58.79 -18.13 -29.44
N TYR A 394 -57.53 -18.53 -29.52
CA TYR A 394 -56.69 -18.28 -30.68
C TYR A 394 -56.70 -19.45 -31.64
N GLU A 395 -57.21 -20.62 -31.28
CA GLU A 395 -57.32 -21.75 -32.20
C GLU A 395 -58.50 -21.60 -33.16
N LYS A 396 -59.53 -20.82 -32.83
CA LYS A 396 -60.70 -20.65 -33.69
C LYS A 396 -61.28 -19.23 -33.57
N GLY A 397 -61.78 -18.71 -34.69
CA GLY A 397 -62.57 -17.49 -34.72
C GLY A 397 -61.88 -16.29 -35.35
N GLY A 398 -62.62 -15.19 -35.45
CA GLY A 398 -62.14 -13.96 -36.06
C GLY A 398 -61.45 -13.02 -35.08
N ARG A 399 -60.44 -12.27 -35.54
CA ARG A 399 -59.72 -11.26 -34.77
C ARG A 399 -59.44 -10.01 -35.57
N TRP A 400 -59.45 -8.88 -34.89
CA TRP A 400 -59.09 -7.57 -35.42
C TRP A 400 -57.76 -7.19 -34.81
N VAL A 401 -56.74 -6.99 -35.64
CA VAL A 401 -55.39 -6.64 -35.19
C VAL A 401 -55.05 -5.26 -35.68
N VAL A 402 -54.79 -4.35 -34.75
CA VAL A 402 -54.35 -2.98 -35.04
C VAL A 402 -52.88 -2.87 -34.69
N ARG A 403 -52.02 -2.71 -35.70
CA ARG A 403 -50.58 -2.55 -35.55
C ARG A 403 -50.17 -1.11 -35.75
N ALA A 404 -49.20 -0.67 -34.95
CA ALA A 404 -48.41 0.52 -35.23
C ALA A 404 -46.93 0.14 -35.23
N GLY A 405 -46.21 0.55 -36.26
CA GLY A 405 -44.80 0.20 -36.44
C GLY A 405 -44.02 1.28 -37.15
N ALA A 406 -42.69 1.22 -37.01
CA ALA A 406 -41.77 2.07 -37.75
C ALA A 406 -40.87 1.20 -38.63
N ASP A 407 -40.76 1.55 -39.91
CA ASP A 407 -39.82 0.91 -40.83
C ASP A 407 -38.36 1.24 -40.45
N TRP A 408 -37.48 0.24 -40.50
CA TRP A 408 -36.04 0.41 -40.32
C TRP A 408 -35.24 -0.29 -41.45
N PRO A 409 -34.12 0.29 -41.94
CA PRO A 409 -33.53 1.59 -41.63
C PRO A 409 -34.07 2.75 -42.51
N GLU A 410 -33.78 3.99 -42.10
CA GLU A 410 -34.34 5.29 -42.54
C GLU A 410 -34.61 5.55 -44.04
N PRO A 411 -35.50 6.53 -44.36
CA PRO A 411 -36.28 7.35 -43.43
C PRO A 411 -37.41 6.54 -42.76
N ALA A 412 -37.55 6.71 -41.44
CA ALA A 412 -38.52 5.96 -40.64
C ALA A 412 -39.95 6.29 -41.09
N MET A 413 -40.61 5.34 -41.75
CA MET A 413 -42.03 5.45 -42.07
C MET A 413 -42.84 4.96 -40.89
N ILE A 414 -43.70 5.81 -40.33
CA ILE A 414 -44.70 5.37 -39.36
C ILE A 414 -45.84 4.74 -40.16
N SER A 415 -46.17 3.49 -39.84
CA SER A 415 -47.26 2.75 -40.46
C SER A 415 -48.29 2.28 -39.43
N TYR A 416 -49.53 2.27 -39.88
CA TYR A 416 -50.68 1.73 -39.18
C TYR A 416 -51.25 0.60 -40.03
N GLN A 417 -51.53 -0.55 -39.43
CA GLN A 417 -52.11 -1.69 -40.13
C GLN A 417 -53.33 -2.22 -39.38
N LEU A 418 -54.36 -2.57 -40.13
CA LEU A 418 -55.57 -3.21 -39.63
C LEU A 418 -55.77 -4.54 -40.34
N ASP A 419 -55.75 -5.63 -39.59
CA ASP A 419 -56.01 -6.97 -40.12
C ASP A 419 -57.29 -7.58 -39.55
N LEU A 420 -58.04 -8.23 -40.43
CA LEU A 420 -59.21 -9.05 -40.14
C LEU A 420 -58.84 -10.51 -40.35
N LEU A 421 -58.40 -11.15 -39.27
CA LEU A 421 -57.83 -12.48 -39.27
C LEU A 421 -58.86 -13.51 -38.84
N ASP A 422 -58.77 -14.70 -39.40
CA ASP A 422 -59.48 -15.90 -38.98
C ASP A 422 -58.47 -16.95 -38.54
N HIS A 423 -58.82 -17.66 -37.47
CA HIS A 423 -57.96 -18.66 -36.87
C HIS A 423 -58.60 -20.05 -37.03
N SER A 424 -57.78 -21.02 -37.40
CA SER A 424 -58.17 -22.41 -37.67
C SER A 424 -57.07 -23.37 -37.22
N LYS A 425 -57.13 -23.73 -35.94
CA LYS A 425 -56.15 -24.49 -35.15
C LYS A 425 -54.76 -23.87 -35.24
N TRP A 426 -53.89 -24.44 -36.07
CA TRP A 426 -52.52 -24.00 -36.27
C TRP A 426 -52.40 -22.91 -37.35
N LEU A 427 -53.48 -22.60 -38.07
CA LEU A 427 -53.48 -21.65 -39.17
C LEU A 427 -54.13 -20.32 -38.75
N ARG A 428 -53.44 -19.20 -39.04
CA ARG A 428 -53.92 -17.81 -38.94
C ARG A 428 -53.92 -17.22 -40.35
N HIS A 429 -55.06 -16.74 -40.83
CA HIS A 429 -55.13 -16.15 -42.16
C HIS A 429 -56.20 -15.07 -42.27
N GLY A 430 -56.04 -14.11 -43.18
CA GLY A 430 -57.07 -13.09 -43.36
C GLY A 430 -56.60 -11.89 -44.15
N TRP A 431 -57.50 -10.93 -44.34
CA TRP A 431 -57.24 -9.71 -45.10
C TRP A 431 -56.73 -8.62 -44.17
N GLY A 432 -55.75 -7.85 -44.66
CA GLY A 432 -55.18 -6.73 -43.95
C GLY A 432 -54.93 -5.55 -44.86
N GLY A 433 -54.90 -4.37 -44.28
CA GLY A 433 -54.49 -3.16 -44.98
C GLY A 433 -53.53 -2.36 -44.12
N LEU A 434 -52.44 -1.90 -44.73
CA LEU A 434 -51.47 -1.01 -44.10
C LEU A 434 -51.54 0.36 -44.76
N TRP A 435 -51.41 1.41 -43.95
CA TRP A 435 -51.17 2.77 -44.41
C TRP A 435 -50.01 3.37 -43.65
N GLY A 436 -49.02 3.90 -44.38
CA GLY A 436 -47.84 4.51 -43.80
C GLY A 436 -47.47 5.80 -44.51
N ARG A 437 -46.87 6.72 -43.76
CA ARG A 437 -46.43 8.03 -44.27
C ARG A 437 -45.03 8.35 -43.75
N GLY A 438 -44.13 8.68 -44.66
CA GLY A 438 -42.84 9.31 -44.39
C GLY A 438 -42.85 10.76 -44.87
N ASP A 439 -41.68 11.41 -44.82
CA ASP A 439 -41.55 12.83 -45.14
C ASP A 439 -41.91 13.16 -46.60
N THR A 440 -41.45 12.34 -47.54
CA THR A 440 -41.63 12.55 -48.98
C THR A 440 -42.43 11.45 -49.67
N SER A 441 -42.88 10.43 -48.94
CA SER A 441 -43.56 9.26 -49.50
C SER A 441 -44.70 8.77 -48.62
N TRP A 442 -45.64 8.08 -49.24
CA TRP A 442 -46.68 7.33 -48.53
C TRP A 442 -46.84 5.96 -49.17
N VAL A 443 -47.29 5.00 -48.37
CA VAL A 443 -47.64 3.65 -48.82
C VAL A 443 -49.04 3.31 -48.32
N ALA A 444 -49.82 2.66 -49.17
CA ALA A 444 -51.04 1.97 -48.77
C ALA A 444 -51.00 0.57 -49.37
N ASP A 445 -51.24 -0.47 -48.60
CA ASP A 445 -51.33 -1.83 -49.12
C ASP A 445 -52.65 -2.51 -48.75
N LEU A 446 -53.03 -3.47 -49.58
CA LEU A 446 -54.06 -4.46 -49.32
C LEU A 446 -53.40 -5.83 -49.49
N HIS A 447 -53.39 -6.61 -48.43
CA HIS A 447 -52.70 -7.89 -48.38
C HIS A 447 -53.55 -8.97 -47.74
N TYR A 448 -53.10 -10.20 -47.92
CA TYR A 448 -53.62 -11.39 -47.26
C TYR A 448 -52.51 -12.04 -46.46
N THR A 449 -52.75 -12.26 -45.17
CA THR A 449 -51.83 -12.92 -44.24
C THR A 449 -52.10 -14.42 -44.24
N PHE A 450 -51.04 -15.22 -44.22
CA PHE A 450 -51.06 -16.66 -44.04
C PHE A 450 -49.92 -17.08 -43.12
N ALA A 451 -50.25 -17.49 -41.89
CA ALA A 451 -49.27 -17.80 -40.85
C ALA A 451 -49.61 -19.06 -40.08
N MET A 452 -48.58 -19.79 -39.67
CA MET A 452 -48.66 -20.86 -38.70
C MET A 452 -48.53 -20.28 -37.29
N GLN A 453 -49.37 -20.71 -36.37
CA GLN A 453 -49.35 -20.31 -34.97
C GLN A 453 -49.30 -21.55 -34.06
N LEU A 454 -48.70 -21.39 -32.88
CA LEU A 454 -48.55 -22.46 -31.90
C LEU A 454 -49.21 -22.05 -30.58
N SER A 455 -50.49 -22.38 -30.43
CA SER A 455 -51.29 -22.05 -29.23
C SER A 455 -50.91 -22.89 -28.02
N THR A 456 -50.45 -24.12 -28.22
CA THR A 456 -50.13 -25.09 -27.16
C THR A 456 -48.91 -25.92 -27.51
N PHE A 457 -48.23 -26.45 -26.47
CA PHE A 457 -46.99 -27.23 -26.60
C PHE A 457 -47.00 -28.47 -25.69
N GLY A 458 -46.23 -29.49 -26.11
CA GLY A 458 -45.93 -30.69 -25.33
C GLY A 458 -47.13 -31.61 -25.06
N ASN A 459 -46.90 -32.65 -24.26
CA ASN A 459 -47.87 -33.73 -24.02
C ASN A 459 -49.10 -33.28 -23.21
N ASN A 460 -49.01 -32.15 -22.50
CA ASN A 460 -50.08 -31.66 -21.62
C ASN A 460 -50.98 -30.59 -22.27
N ASN A 461 -50.74 -30.28 -23.55
CA ASN A 461 -51.46 -29.26 -24.31
C ASN A 461 -51.51 -27.91 -23.57
N MET A 462 -50.40 -27.52 -22.94
CA MET A 462 -50.28 -26.25 -22.20
C MET A 462 -49.74 -25.17 -23.13
N PRO A 463 -50.30 -23.95 -23.10
CA PRO A 463 -49.67 -22.83 -23.78
C PRO A 463 -48.33 -22.47 -23.12
N LEU A 464 -47.43 -21.87 -23.90
CA LEU A 464 -46.37 -21.06 -23.30
C LEU A 464 -47.03 -19.92 -22.54
N HIS A 465 -46.54 -19.61 -21.34
CA HIS A 465 -47.19 -18.64 -20.48
C HIS A 465 -46.18 -17.88 -19.64
N LEU A 466 -46.57 -16.66 -19.25
CA LEU A 466 -45.91 -15.85 -18.25
C LEU A 466 -46.73 -15.95 -16.97
N GLU A 467 -46.27 -16.81 -16.07
CA GLU A 467 -46.97 -17.13 -14.83
C GLU A 467 -48.44 -17.51 -15.10
N ASN A 468 -49.39 -17.03 -14.30
CA ASN A 468 -50.82 -17.22 -14.54
C ASN A 468 -51.47 -16.03 -15.27
N ILE A 469 -50.68 -15.07 -15.75
CA ILE A 469 -51.17 -13.77 -16.21
C ILE A 469 -51.42 -13.76 -17.72
N ALA A 470 -50.52 -14.36 -18.49
CA ALA A 470 -50.56 -14.27 -19.94
C ALA A 470 -50.15 -15.56 -20.64
N VAL A 471 -50.75 -15.80 -21.79
CA VAL A 471 -50.40 -16.85 -22.73
C VAL A 471 -49.56 -16.26 -23.88
N LEU A 472 -48.48 -16.93 -24.23
CA LEU A 472 -47.60 -16.59 -25.35
C LEU A 472 -47.92 -17.50 -26.54
N ILE A 473 -48.29 -16.90 -27.67
CA ILE A 473 -48.66 -17.63 -28.88
C ILE A 473 -47.72 -17.20 -30.00
N PRO A 474 -46.60 -17.90 -30.18
CA PRO A 474 -45.70 -17.60 -31.28
C PRO A 474 -46.34 -18.00 -32.61
N TYR A 475 -46.05 -17.21 -33.64
CA TYR A 475 -46.51 -17.45 -34.99
C TYR A 475 -45.47 -17.00 -36.03
N PHE A 476 -45.52 -17.61 -37.21
CA PHE A 476 -44.64 -17.28 -38.34
C PHE A 476 -45.36 -17.54 -39.66
N GLY A 477 -45.11 -16.72 -40.69
CA GLY A 477 -45.86 -16.78 -41.93
C GLY A 477 -45.43 -15.80 -42.99
N VAL A 478 -46.35 -15.55 -43.92
CA VAL A 478 -46.19 -14.61 -45.03
C VAL A 478 -47.41 -13.72 -45.19
N GLU A 479 -47.21 -12.50 -45.66
CA GLU A 479 -48.26 -11.59 -46.12
C GLU A 479 -48.03 -11.30 -47.61
N ALA A 480 -49.05 -11.48 -48.44
CA ALA A 480 -48.95 -11.25 -49.88
C ALA A 480 -50.08 -10.34 -50.38
N GLY A 481 -49.78 -9.38 -51.26
CA GLY A 481 -50.76 -8.38 -51.67
C GLY A 481 -50.30 -7.40 -52.73
N LEU A 482 -51.02 -6.28 -52.81
CA LEU A 482 -50.71 -5.15 -53.68
C LEU A 482 -50.52 -3.89 -52.82
N ALA A 483 -49.50 -3.10 -53.14
CA ALA A 483 -49.25 -1.79 -52.55
C ALA A 483 -49.33 -0.68 -53.60
N LEU A 484 -49.90 0.43 -53.19
CA LEU A 484 -49.79 1.73 -53.82
C LEU A 484 -48.73 2.54 -53.08
N ARG A 485 -47.79 3.11 -53.82
CA ARG A 485 -46.84 4.09 -53.30
C ARG A 485 -47.07 5.43 -53.98
N GLY A 486 -46.86 6.52 -53.24
CA GLY A 486 -46.79 7.87 -53.78
C GLY A 486 -45.54 8.61 -53.30
N GLY A 487 -45.16 9.64 -54.06
CA GLY A 487 -43.85 10.28 -53.99
C GLY A 487 -43.03 9.99 -55.26
N ASP A 488 -41.70 9.95 -55.14
CA ASP A 488 -40.79 9.76 -56.28
C ASP A 488 -40.90 8.38 -56.95
N MET A 489 -41.57 7.41 -56.30
CA MET A 489 -41.83 6.07 -56.81
C MET A 489 -43.33 5.76 -56.83
N ALA A 490 -44.11 6.63 -57.48
CA ALA A 490 -45.55 6.42 -57.62
C ALA A 490 -45.85 5.18 -58.48
N GLY A 491 -46.63 4.24 -57.97
CA GLY A 491 -46.99 3.03 -58.71
C GLY A 491 -47.70 1.94 -57.90
N VAL A 492 -48.17 0.92 -58.62
CA VAL A 492 -48.72 -0.32 -58.06
C VAL A 492 -47.62 -1.38 -58.05
N MET A 493 -47.39 -2.02 -56.91
CA MET A 493 -46.39 -3.08 -56.78
C MET A 493 -46.92 -4.28 -55.99
N GLY A 494 -46.42 -5.47 -56.29
CA GLY A 494 -46.66 -6.64 -55.45
C GLY A 494 -45.93 -6.52 -54.11
N VAL A 495 -46.56 -7.01 -53.05
CA VAL A 495 -45.99 -7.11 -51.70
C VAL A 495 -45.89 -8.57 -51.33
N LEU A 496 -44.72 -8.99 -50.82
CA LEU A 496 -44.54 -10.25 -50.13
C LEU A 496 -43.65 -10.00 -48.90
N LYS A 497 -44.23 -10.15 -47.72
CA LYS A 497 -43.53 -9.99 -46.43
C LYS A 497 -43.46 -11.34 -45.74
N THR A 498 -42.35 -11.64 -45.07
CA THR A 498 -42.33 -12.67 -44.03
C THR A 498 -42.71 -12.02 -42.70
N VAL A 499 -43.47 -12.72 -41.88
CA VAL A 499 -43.87 -12.28 -40.55
C VAL A 499 -43.45 -13.33 -39.52
N VAL A 500 -42.88 -12.87 -38.41
CA VAL A 500 -42.66 -13.65 -37.20
C VAL A 500 -43.14 -12.80 -36.03
N GLY A 501 -43.92 -13.39 -35.12
CA GLY A 501 -44.39 -12.64 -33.96
C GLY A 501 -44.81 -13.54 -32.80
N VAL A 502 -45.16 -12.90 -31.70
CA VAL A 502 -45.70 -13.53 -30.50
C VAL A 502 -46.88 -12.69 -30.01
N ASP A 503 -48.05 -13.31 -29.92
CA ASP A 503 -49.20 -12.75 -29.21
C ASP A 503 -49.04 -13.00 -27.71
N VAL A 504 -49.03 -11.93 -26.91
CA VAL A 504 -49.09 -11.96 -25.44
C VAL A 504 -50.54 -11.73 -25.03
N ALA A 505 -51.26 -12.82 -24.80
CA ALA A 505 -52.69 -12.85 -24.53
C ALA A 505 -52.99 -12.82 -23.03
N PHE A 506 -53.57 -11.73 -22.56
CA PHE A 506 -53.98 -11.56 -21.16
C PHE A 506 -55.39 -12.09 -20.90
N THR A 507 -56.25 -12.03 -21.91
CA THR A 507 -57.63 -12.51 -21.84
C THR A 507 -58.04 -13.16 -23.16
N LYS A 508 -59.24 -13.75 -23.19
CA LYS A 508 -59.85 -14.21 -24.45
C LYS A 508 -60.05 -13.10 -25.49
N TYR A 509 -60.09 -11.84 -25.06
CA TYR A 509 -60.46 -10.70 -25.90
C TYR A 509 -59.30 -9.79 -26.27
N ILE A 510 -58.19 -9.81 -25.52
CA ILE A 510 -57.12 -8.83 -25.64
C ILE A 510 -55.76 -9.52 -25.63
N SER A 511 -54.98 -9.32 -26.68
CA SER A 511 -53.52 -9.53 -26.67
C SER A 511 -52.76 -8.28 -27.11
N VAL A 512 -51.50 -8.22 -26.67
CA VAL A 512 -50.47 -7.38 -27.26
C VAL A 512 -49.59 -8.25 -28.15
N GLU A 513 -49.36 -7.83 -29.37
CA GLU A 513 -48.52 -8.56 -30.32
C GLU A 513 -47.15 -7.89 -30.44
N LEU A 514 -46.08 -8.68 -30.34
CA LEU A 514 -44.75 -8.29 -30.75
C LEU A 514 -44.45 -8.95 -32.10
N PHE A 515 -44.13 -8.17 -33.11
CA PHE A 515 -43.93 -8.71 -34.47
C PHE A 515 -42.69 -8.14 -35.15
N TYR A 516 -42.17 -8.92 -36.08
CA TYR A 516 -41.10 -8.58 -36.99
C TYR A 516 -41.54 -8.91 -38.41
N HIS A 517 -41.60 -7.91 -39.29
CA HIS A 517 -41.86 -8.08 -40.71
C HIS A 517 -40.58 -7.86 -41.51
N GLN A 518 -40.35 -8.67 -42.53
CA GLN A 518 -39.28 -8.45 -43.50
C GLN A 518 -39.84 -8.51 -44.92
N ASN A 519 -39.62 -7.46 -45.70
CA ASN A 519 -40.07 -7.41 -47.09
C ASN A 519 -39.11 -8.19 -48.01
N THR A 520 -39.65 -9.11 -48.81
CA THR A 520 -38.85 -10.07 -49.60
C THR A 520 -38.75 -9.72 -51.08
N ILE A 521 -39.72 -8.98 -51.63
CA ILE A 521 -39.82 -8.70 -53.09
C ILE A 521 -39.43 -7.25 -53.46
N SER A 522 -39.23 -6.37 -52.48
CA SER A 522 -38.77 -4.99 -52.73
C SER A 522 -37.24 -4.91 -52.79
N ASP A 523 -36.70 -4.10 -53.71
CA ASP A 523 -35.26 -3.74 -53.75
C ASP A 523 -34.72 -3.12 -52.43
N ARG A 524 -35.61 -2.78 -51.49
CA ARG A 524 -35.25 -2.42 -50.12
C ARG A 524 -35.67 -3.52 -49.15
N LYS A 525 -34.67 -4.09 -48.48
CA LYS A 525 -34.86 -4.93 -47.29
C LYS A 525 -35.23 -4.03 -46.11
N ASN A 526 -36.49 -3.62 -46.03
CA ASN A 526 -37.01 -2.95 -44.85
C ASN A 526 -37.50 -4.01 -43.87
N SER A 527 -37.18 -3.77 -42.60
CA SER A 527 -37.68 -4.53 -41.48
C SER A 527 -38.57 -3.66 -40.61
N VAL A 528 -39.71 -4.18 -40.19
CA VAL A 528 -40.61 -3.48 -39.27
C VAL A 528 -40.65 -4.24 -37.96
N VAL A 529 -40.37 -3.53 -36.86
CA VAL A 529 -40.65 -4.00 -35.51
C VAL A 529 -41.75 -3.12 -34.95
N GLY A 530 -42.78 -3.72 -34.36
CA GLY A 530 -43.90 -2.97 -33.83
C GLY A 530 -44.64 -3.67 -32.71
N LEU A 531 -45.64 -2.94 -32.22
CA LEU A 531 -46.60 -3.40 -31.23
C LEU A 531 -47.99 -3.42 -31.88
N ALA A 532 -48.76 -4.46 -31.58
CA ALA A 532 -50.16 -4.51 -31.96
C ALA A 532 -51.07 -4.66 -30.76
N LEU A 533 -52.29 -4.14 -30.89
CA LEU A 533 -53.42 -4.53 -30.06
C LEU A 533 -54.31 -5.46 -30.89
N SER A 534 -54.56 -6.66 -30.37
CA SER A 534 -55.41 -7.66 -31.01
C SER A 534 -56.67 -7.86 -30.17
N LEU A 535 -57.82 -7.69 -30.82
CA LEU A 535 -59.14 -7.79 -30.24
C LEU A 535 -59.90 -8.96 -30.88
N ALA A 536 -60.60 -9.75 -30.08
CA ALA A 536 -61.53 -10.74 -30.64
C ALA A 536 -62.61 -10.03 -31.46
N ASN A 537 -62.94 -10.57 -32.64
CA ASN A 537 -63.98 -10.01 -33.48
C ASN A 537 -65.35 -10.19 -32.78
N PRO A 538 -66.07 -9.11 -32.42
CA PRO A 538 -67.36 -9.24 -31.75
C PRO A 538 -68.50 -9.72 -32.66
N PHE A 539 -68.27 -9.80 -33.98
CA PHE A 539 -69.29 -10.11 -34.98
C PHE A 539 -69.27 -11.54 -35.51
N LYS A 540 -68.36 -12.40 -35.02
CA LYS A 540 -68.30 -13.84 -35.28
C LYS A 540 -68.31 -14.58 -33.96
#